data_AF-A0A9B0H6Y0-F1
#
_entry.id   AF-A0A9B0H6Y0-F1
#
_cell.length_a   1.000
_cell.length_b   1.000
_cell.length_c   1.000
_cell.angle_alpha   90.00
_cell.angle_beta   90.00
_cell.angle_gamma   90.00
#
_symmetry.space_group_name_H-M   'P 1'
#
loop_
_entity.id
_entity.type
_entity.pdbx_description
1 polymer ?
#
loop_
_entity_poly.entity_id
_entity_poly.type
_entity_poly.pdbx_seq_one_letter_code
_entity_poly.pdbx_strand_id
1 'polypeptide(L)'
;MSKRNQVSYVQPAELALLACFKEQVGYREGPTMGTKRIQPQPPNEDGDHSDKEEQPQVVVVLKKGDLSVEEVMKIKGEIKAAKADEELAIVDGRIMYRKPV
;
A
#
# COMPACT_ATOMS: atom_id res chain seq x y z
N MET A 1 28.00 -34.37 26.88
CA MET A 1 27.74 -33.66 25.60
C MET A 1 26.35 -33.06 25.67
N SER A 2 26.26 -31.73 25.80
CA SER A 2 24.99 -31.08 26.07
C SER A 2 24.21 -30.88 24.77
N LYS A 3 23.08 -31.57 24.63
CA LYS A 3 22.08 -31.35 23.56
C LYS A 3 21.43 -29.98 23.79
N ARG A 4 22.13 -28.91 23.43
CA ARG A 4 21.60 -27.54 23.55
C ARG A 4 21.01 -27.18 22.19
N ASN A 5 19.67 -27.15 22.15
CA ASN A 5 18.88 -26.38 21.20
C ASN A 5 18.73 -26.96 19.78
N GLN A 6 18.26 -28.21 19.67
CA GLN A 6 17.61 -28.66 18.42
C GLN A 6 16.14 -28.24 18.44
N VAL A 7 15.85 -27.03 17.98
CA VAL A 7 14.49 -26.60 17.66
C VAL A 7 14.45 -26.29 16.17
N SER A 8 13.70 -27.08 15.42
CA SER A 8 13.45 -26.85 14.00
C SER A 8 12.11 -26.14 13.83
N TYR A 9 12.08 -25.07 13.04
CA TYR A 9 10.85 -24.41 12.63
C TYR A 9 10.25 -25.14 11.43
N VAL A 10 8.96 -25.46 11.50
CA VAL A 10 8.16 -25.96 10.37
C VAL A 10 7.21 -24.84 9.99
N GLN A 11 7.24 -24.44 8.72
CA GLN A 11 6.30 -23.45 8.21
C GLN A 11 4.91 -24.08 8.12
N PRO A 12 3.90 -23.55 8.83
CA PRO A 12 2.54 -24.04 8.74
C PRO A 12 1.91 -23.65 7.39
N ALA A 13 0.91 -24.43 6.96
CA ALA A 13 0.13 -24.10 5.78
C ALA A 13 -0.66 -22.80 5.99
N GLU A 14 -0.88 -22.05 4.90
CA GLU A 14 -1.73 -20.86 4.98
C GLU A 14 -3.17 -21.23 5.32
N LEU A 15 -3.81 -20.37 6.12
CA LEU A 15 -5.23 -20.48 6.41
C LEU A 15 -6.05 -20.11 5.16
N ALA A 16 -7.17 -20.81 4.95
CA ALA A 16 -8.05 -20.60 3.78
C ALA A 16 -8.48 -19.14 3.60
N LEU A 17 -8.75 -18.42 4.69
CA LEU A 17 -9.09 -16.99 4.66
C LEU A 17 -7.99 -16.16 4.00
N LEU A 18 -6.73 -16.40 4.39
CA LEU A 18 -5.59 -15.64 3.87
C LEU A 18 -5.35 -15.96 2.39
N ALA A 19 -5.53 -17.22 1.99
CA ALA A 19 -5.43 -17.64 0.60
C ALA A 19 -6.49 -16.96 -0.29
N CYS A 20 -7.77 -16.99 0.10
CA CYS A 20 -8.84 -16.33 -0.65
C CYS A 20 -8.63 -14.81 -0.72
N PHE A 21 -8.17 -14.19 0.36
CA PHE A 21 -7.89 -12.75 0.37
C PHE A 21 -6.76 -12.40 -0.59
N LYS A 22 -5.65 -13.15 -0.55
CA LYS A 22 -4.50 -12.97 -1.45
C LYS A 22 -4.91 -13.11 -2.92
N GLU A 23 -5.78 -14.06 -3.24
CA GLU A 23 -6.32 -14.25 -4.58
C GLU A 23 -7.17 -13.05 -5.02
N GLN A 24 -8.10 -12.58 -4.18
CA GLN A 24 -8.96 -11.43 -4.50
C GLN A 24 -8.18 -10.14 -4.77
N VAL A 25 -7.11 -9.89 -4.01
CA VAL A 25 -6.30 -8.68 -4.16
C VAL A 25 -5.15 -8.85 -5.16
N GLY A 26 -5.02 -10.02 -5.80
CA GLY A 26 -3.95 -10.30 -6.76
C GLY A 26 -2.55 -10.29 -6.14
N TYR A 27 -2.43 -10.68 -4.86
CA TYR A 27 -1.16 -10.70 -4.15
C TYR A 27 -0.16 -11.65 -4.82
N ARG A 28 1.05 -11.15 -5.11
CA ARG A 28 2.18 -11.97 -5.55
C ARG A 28 3.23 -12.00 -4.45
N GLU A 29 3.64 -13.21 -4.09
CA GLU A 29 4.65 -13.40 -3.06
C GLU A 29 6.00 -12.87 -3.55
N GLY A 30 6.58 -11.97 -2.75
CA GLY A 30 7.86 -11.34 -3.04
C GLY A 30 9.07 -12.23 -2.71
N PRO A 31 10.29 -11.67 -2.83
CA PRO A 31 11.52 -12.39 -2.48
C PRO A 31 11.46 -12.92 -1.05
N THR A 32 11.33 -14.24 -0.92
CA THR A 32 11.21 -14.92 0.38
C THR A 32 12.60 -15.17 0.96
N MET A 33 12.70 -15.46 2.27
CA MET A 33 13.97 -15.81 2.92
C MET A 33 14.75 -16.93 2.20
N GLY A 34 14.06 -17.88 1.56
CA GLY A 34 14.67 -18.92 0.72
C GLY A 34 15.36 -18.35 -0.52
N THR A 35 14.78 -17.34 -1.18
CA THR A 35 15.39 -16.71 -2.35
C THR A 35 16.62 -15.88 -1.98
N LYS A 36 16.70 -15.38 -0.74
CA LYS A 36 17.88 -14.67 -0.22
C LYS A 36 19.06 -15.59 0.10
N ARG A 37 18.83 -16.89 0.34
CA ARG A 37 19.89 -17.87 0.60
C ARG A 37 20.55 -18.37 -0.70
N ILE A 38 19.94 -18.11 -1.85
CA ILE A 38 20.53 -18.41 -3.15
C ILE A 38 21.67 -17.41 -3.36
N GLN A 39 22.89 -17.90 -3.56
CA GLN A 39 24.01 -17.07 -3.97
C GLN A 39 23.63 -16.42 -5.31
N PRO A 40 23.58 -15.08 -5.41
CA PRO A 40 23.35 -14.43 -6.69
C PRO A 40 24.41 -14.94 -7.67
N GLN A 41 24.01 -15.42 -8.84
CA GLN A 41 24.99 -15.63 -9.92
C GLN A 41 25.74 -14.31 -10.12
N PRO A 42 27.08 -14.34 -10.26
CA PRO A 42 27.80 -13.13 -10.62
C PRO A 42 27.16 -12.55 -11.89
N PRO A 43 26.98 -11.23 -11.99
CA PRO A 43 26.49 -10.63 -13.22
C PRO A 43 27.38 -11.09 -14.36
N ASN A 44 26.79 -11.66 -15.42
CA ASN A 44 27.53 -11.82 -16.66
C ASN A 44 27.89 -10.40 -17.12
N GLU A 45 29.17 -10.07 -17.10
CA GLU A 45 29.72 -8.79 -17.56
C GLU A 45 29.70 -8.70 -19.10
N ASP A 46 28.55 -8.97 -19.71
CA ASP A 46 28.39 -8.86 -21.16
C ASP A 46 26.94 -8.45 -21.50
N GLY A 47 26.60 -7.25 -21.07
CA GLY A 47 25.34 -6.61 -21.39
C GLY A 47 25.55 -5.12 -21.38
N ASP A 48 26.05 -4.61 -22.50
CA ASP A 48 26.04 -3.21 -22.93
C ASP A 48 24.87 -2.44 -22.29
N HIS A 49 25.14 -1.78 -21.16
CA HIS A 49 24.20 -0.86 -20.52
C HIS A 49 24.24 0.44 -21.33
N SER A 50 23.71 0.36 -22.55
CA SER A 50 23.37 1.52 -23.36
C SER A 50 22.24 2.25 -22.64
N ASP A 51 22.63 3.25 -21.86
CA ASP A 51 21.77 4.25 -21.22
C ASP A 51 21.02 5.02 -22.33
N LYS A 52 19.88 4.46 -22.74
CA LYS A 52 18.99 5.02 -23.74
C LYS A 52 17.58 5.05 -23.16
N GLU A 53 17.03 6.26 -23.15
CA GLU A 53 15.65 6.65 -22.81
C GLU A 53 15.38 6.94 -21.33
N GLU A 54 15.74 8.16 -20.95
CA GLU A 54 14.83 9.08 -20.24
C GLU A 54 13.37 8.75 -20.60
N GLN A 55 12.67 8.07 -19.69
CA GLN A 55 11.26 7.78 -19.86
C GLN A 55 10.49 9.11 -19.96
N PRO A 56 9.68 9.34 -21.00
CA PRO A 56 8.96 10.59 -21.12
C PRO A 56 8.04 10.76 -19.92
N GLN A 57 8.05 11.97 -19.36
CA GLN A 57 7.22 12.40 -18.25
C GLN A 57 5.77 11.95 -18.50
N VAL A 58 5.22 11.17 -17.57
CA VAL A 58 3.87 10.60 -17.66
C VAL A 58 2.87 11.74 -17.90
N VAL A 59 2.37 11.82 -19.14
CA VAL A 59 1.27 12.72 -19.49
C VAL A 59 0.03 12.20 -18.78
N VAL A 60 -0.38 12.88 -17.71
CA VAL A 60 -1.65 12.61 -17.02
C VAL A 60 -2.77 13.05 -17.96
N VAL A 61 -3.30 12.11 -18.75
CA VAL A 61 -4.49 12.34 -19.56
C VAL A 61 -5.68 12.42 -18.61
N LEU A 62 -6.17 13.64 -18.39
CA LEU A 62 -7.41 13.88 -17.66
C LEU A 62 -8.56 13.19 -18.42
N LYS A 63 -9.13 12.14 -17.83
CA LYS A 63 -10.29 11.42 -18.35
C LYS A 63 -11.54 12.26 -18.12
N LYS A 64 -12.64 11.97 -18.85
CA LYS A 64 -13.95 12.66 -18.74
C LYS A 64 -14.63 12.61 -17.35
N GLY A 65 -13.93 12.17 -16.31
CA GLY A 65 -14.38 12.19 -14.91
C GLY A 65 -13.32 12.68 -13.93
N ASP A 66 -12.15 13.12 -14.41
CA ASP A 66 -11.13 13.69 -13.54
C ASP A 66 -11.51 15.14 -13.24
N LEU A 67 -11.49 15.50 -11.96
CA LEU A 67 -11.83 16.84 -11.51
C LEU A 67 -10.75 17.83 -11.95
N SER A 68 -11.19 18.92 -12.55
CA SER A 68 -10.31 20.03 -12.90
C SER A 68 -9.76 20.70 -11.63
N VAL A 69 -8.62 21.38 -11.75
CA VAL A 69 -7.93 22.04 -10.62
C VAL A 69 -8.86 22.99 -9.86
N GLU A 70 -9.77 23.65 -10.58
CA GLU A 70 -10.75 24.59 -10.00
C GLU A 70 -11.80 23.87 -9.14
N GLU A 71 -12.29 22.70 -9.58
CA GLU A 71 -13.27 21.91 -8.83
C GLU A 71 -12.66 21.32 -7.56
N VAL A 72 -11.40 20.87 -7.61
CA VAL A 72 -10.68 20.37 -6.44
C VAL A 72 -10.50 21.47 -5.40
N MET A 73 -10.19 22.70 -5.81
CA MET A 73 -10.07 23.83 -4.88
C MET A 73 -11.40 24.17 -4.21
N LYS A 74 -12.51 24.13 -4.97
CA LYS A 74 -13.85 24.37 -4.44
C LYS A 74 -14.26 23.30 -3.43
N ILE A 75 -14.11 22.02 -3.79
CA ILE A 75 -14.42 20.87 -2.90
C ILE A 75 -13.56 20.92 -1.64
N LYS A 76 -12.26 21.24 -1.76
CA LYS A 76 -11.37 21.38 -0.61
C LYS A 76 -11.77 22.55 0.30
N GLY A 77 -12.28 23.65 -0.27
CA GLY A 77 -12.84 24.77 0.48
C GLY A 77 -14.11 24.38 1.23
N GLU A 78 -15.04 23.71 0.56
CA GLU A 78 -16.31 23.22 1.14
C GLU A 78 -16.06 22.20 2.25
N ILE A 79 -15.14 21.25 2.06
CA ILE A 79 -14.74 20.28 3.09
C ILE A 79 -14.12 20.99 4.30
N LYS A 80 -13.27 22.00 4.09
CA LYS A 80 -12.69 22.77 5.19
C LYS A 80 -13.72 23.60 5.94
N ALA A 81 -14.70 24.19 5.25
CA ALA A 81 -15.78 24.94 5.87
C ALA A 81 -16.72 24.02 6.67
N ALA A 82 -17.06 22.84 6.13
CA ALA A 82 -17.85 21.83 6.83
C ALA A 82 -17.12 21.27 8.06
N LYS A 83 -15.80 21.02 7.94
CA LYS A 83 -14.94 20.61 9.06
C LYS A 83 -14.85 21.68 10.14
N ALA A 84 -14.80 22.97 9.77
CA ALA A 84 -14.77 24.07 10.74
C ALA A 84 -16.11 24.21 11.48
N ASP A 85 -17.24 23.95 10.82
CA ASP A 85 -18.57 23.95 11.44
C ASP A 85 -18.75 22.73 12.38
N GLU A 86 -18.22 21.56 11.98
CA GLU A 86 -18.18 20.36 12.81
C GLU A 86 -17.19 20.50 13.99
N GLU A 87 -16.07 21.21 13.80
CA GLU A 87 -15.12 21.55 14.86
C GLU A 87 -15.72 22.54 15.88
N LEU A 88 -16.51 23.53 15.45
CA LEU A 88 -17.26 24.39 16.38
C LEU A 88 -18.28 23.60 17.22
N ALA A 89 -18.88 22.55 16.66
CA ALA A 89 -19.76 21.65 17.41
C ALA A 89 -19.00 20.74 18.39
N ILE A 90 -17.74 20.39 18.09
CA ILE A 90 -16.86 19.60 18.99
C ILE A 90 -16.23 20.49 20.08
N VAL A 91 -15.97 21.77 19.78
CA VAL A 91 -15.37 22.76 20.71
C VAL A 91 -16.29 23.09 21.90
N ASP A 92 -17.61 22.91 21.78
CA ASP A 92 -18.54 23.03 22.92
C ASP A 92 -18.42 21.88 23.94
N GLY A 93 -17.45 20.95 23.75
CA GLY A 93 -17.04 19.95 24.73
C GLY A 93 -18.11 18.90 25.09
N ARG A 94 -19.26 18.94 24.41
CA ARG A 94 -20.45 18.16 24.74
C ARG A 94 -20.63 17.03 23.72
N ILE A 95 -20.17 15.83 24.07
CA ILE A 95 -20.34 14.62 23.24
C ILE A 95 -21.81 14.19 23.26
N MET A 96 -22.46 14.16 22.10
CA MET A 96 -23.85 13.72 21.95
C MET A 96 -23.91 12.28 21.43
N TYR A 97 -24.46 11.36 22.24
CA TYR A 97 -24.69 9.97 21.84
C TYR A 97 -26.00 9.84 21.04
N ARG A 98 -25.93 9.26 19.83
CA ARG A 98 -27.12 8.84 19.07
C ARG A 98 -27.49 7.40 19.45
N LYS A 99 -28.78 7.16 19.65
CA LYS A 99 -29.30 5.81 19.90
C LYS A 99 -29.17 4.97 18.62
N PRO A 100 -28.71 3.71 18.73
CA PRO A 100 -28.75 2.77 17.61
C PRO A 100 -30.20 2.48 17.22
N VAL A 101 -30.42 2.31 15.91
CA VAL A 101 -31.70 1.90 15.32
C VAL A 101 -31.77 0.37 15.29
#